data_AF-A0AAW6HXP9-F1
#
_entry.id   AF-A0AAW6HXP9-F1
#
_cell.length_a   1.000
_cell.length_b   1.000
_cell.length_c   1.000
_cell.angle_alpha   90.00
_cell.angle_beta   90.00
_cell.angle_gamma   90.00
#
_symmetry.space_group_name_H-M   'P 1'
#
loop_
_entity.id
_entity.type
_entity.pdbx_description
1 polymer ?
#
loop_
_entity_poly.entity_id
_entity_poly.type
_entity_poly.pdbx_seq_one_letter_code
_entity_poly.pdbx_strand_id
1 'polypeptide(L)' 'MKKLFLLLLIAVTVLLSACNDGVPKVKDPNHPLDADGKPISGSEFIDKYCLGKFTNEDCIRVEKAIRMNTRGPMPKGW' A
#
# COMPACT_ATOMS: atom_id res chain seq x y z
N MET A 1 20.99 -37.22 19.72
CA MET A 1 20.03 -37.09 18.60
C MET A 1 18.80 -36.21 18.89
N LYS A 2 18.59 -35.67 20.10
CA LYS A 2 17.37 -34.87 20.44
C LYS A 2 17.61 -33.35 20.53
N LYS A 3 18.87 -32.92 20.64
CA LYS A 3 19.26 -31.51 20.79
C LYS A 3 19.48 -30.79 19.45
N LEU A 4 19.66 -31.53 18.35
CA LEU A 4 19.85 -30.95 17.01
C LEU A 4 18.52 -30.44 16.41
N PHE A 5 17.40 -31.05 16.79
CA PHE A 5 16.07 -30.65 16.32
C PHE A 5 15.58 -29.32 16.91
N LEU A 6 16.11 -28.90 18.06
CA LEU A 6 15.71 -27.65 18.71
C LEU A 6 16.34 -26.41 18.06
N LEU A 7 17.51 -26.54 17.44
CA LEU A 7 18.18 -25.43 16.75
C LEU A 7 17.57 -25.13 15.37
N LEU A 8 16.90 -26.11 14.75
CA LEU A 8 16.26 -25.97 13.45
C LEU A 8 14.92 -25.20 13.50
N LEU A 9 14.28 -25.09 14.67
CA LEU A 9 13.00 -24.38 14.83
C LEU A 9 13.17 -22.86 15.01
N ILE A 10 14.38 -22.38 15.29
CA ILE A 10 14.64 -20.94 15.50
C ILE A 10 14.95 -20.24 14.16
N ALA A 11 15.26 -20.98 13.11
CA ALA A 11 15.66 -20.42 11.80
C ALA A 11 14.50 -20.05 10.87
N VAL A 12 13.24 -20.38 11.21
CA VAL A 12 12.09 -20.31 10.27
C VAL A 12 11.04 -19.27 10.66
N THR A 13 11.36 -18.31 11.54
CA THR A 13 10.41 -17.23 11.90
C THR A 13 10.70 -15.87 11.27
N VAL A 14 11.76 -15.73 10.47
CA VAL A 14 12.16 -14.43 9.86
C VAL A 14 11.83 -14.37 8.36
N LEU A 15 11.03 -15.31 7.84
CA LEU A 15 10.73 -15.43 6.39
C LEU A 15 9.56 -14.57 5.88
N LEU A 16 9.13 -13.54 6.62
CA LEU A 16 8.04 -12.65 6.17
C LEU A 16 8.41 -11.17 6.25
N SER A 17 9.69 -10.83 6.06
CA SER A 17 10.03 -9.53 5.48
C SER A 17 9.67 -9.56 3.98
N ALA A 18 8.38 -9.73 3.68
CA ALA A 18 7.87 -9.11 2.47
C ALA A 18 8.20 -7.63 2.67
N CYS A 19 9.23 -7.14 1.98
CA CYS A 19 9.43 -5.73 1.68
C CYS A 19 8.23 -5.28 0.85
N ASN A 20 7.06 -5.33 1.45
CA ASN A 20 5.95 -4.53 1.03
C ASN A 20 6.42 -3.13 1.38
N ASP A 21 6.40 -2.19 0.44
CA ASP A 21 6.93 -0.85 0.64
C ASP A 21 6.23 -0.10 1.79
N GLY A 22 5.40 -0.74 2.62
CA GLY A 22 4.56 -0.14 3.65
C GLY A 22 3.33 0.54 3.07
N VAL A 23 3.00 0.26 1.81
CA VAL A 23 1.81 0.76 1.12
C VAL A 23 0.73 -0.33 1.14
N PRO A 24 -0.44 -0.09 1.75
CA PRO A 24 -1.56 -1.01 1.66
C PRO A 24 -2.00 -1.21 0.21
N LYS A 25 -2.39 -2.43 -0.16
CA LYS A 25 -2.85 -2.71 -1.53
C LYS A 25 -4.17 -2.00 -1.79
N VAL A 26 -4.24 -1.23 -2.88
CA VAL A 26 -5.42 -0.46 -3.24
C VAL A 26 -6.26 -1.20 -4.28
N LYS A 27 -7.42 -1.72 -3.87
CA LYS A 27 -8.41 -2.31 -4.77
C LYS A 27 -9.17 -1.24 -5.56
N ASP A 28 -9.76 -0.28 -4.84
CA ASP A 28 -10.46 0.88 -5.39
C ASP A 28 -9.71 2.18 -5.04
N PRO A 29 -9.11 2.89 -6.01
CA PRO A 29 -8.41 4.14 -5.77
C PRO A 29 -9.29 5.30 -5.29
N ASN A 30 -10.61 5.24 -5.49
CA ASN A 30 -11.54 6.27 -5.02
C ASN A 30 -11.96 6.05 -3.56
N HIS A 31 -11.79 4.83 -3.06
CA HIS A 31 -12.14 4.42 -1.70
C HIS A 31 -11.00 3.58 -1.10
N PRO A 32 -9.81 4.17 -0.89
CA PRO A 32 -8.69 3.43 -0.34
C PRO A 32 -8.99 2.99 1.09
N LEU A 33 -8.33 1.92 1.51
CA LEU A 33 -8.36 1.41 2.87
C LEU A 33 -6.98 1.56 3.50
N ASP A 34 -6.93 1.79 4.80
CA ASP A 34 -5.70 1.78 5.57
C ASP A 34 -5.14 0.35 5.75
N ALA A 35 -4.03 0.22 6.48
CA ALA A 35 -3.41 -1.07 6.74
C ALA A 35 -4.30 -2.04 7.56
N ASP A 36 -5.28 -1.52 8.29
CA ASP A 36 -6.25 -2.28 9.08
C ASP A 36 -7.54 -2.60 8.28
N GLY A 37 -7.60 -2.19 7.01
CA GLY A 37 -8.76 -2.37 6.16
C GLY A 37 -9.89 -1.36 6.41
N LYS A 38 -9.64 -0.27 7.12
CA LYS A 38 -10.62 0.77 7.38
C LYS A 38 -10.62 1.82 6.28
N PRO A 39 -11.77 2.40 5.92
CA PRO A 39 -11.83 3.50 4.95
C PRO A 39 -10.97 4.67 5.39
N ILE A 40 -10.19 5.21 4.45
CA ILE A 40 -9.35 6.39 4.64
C ILE A 40 -9.52 7.32 3.44
N SER A 41 -9.32 8.62 3.63
CA SER A 41 -9.36 9.56 2.50
C SER A 41 -8.16 9.34 1.58
N GLY A 42 -8.31 9.68 0.29
CA GLY A 42 -7.20 9.60 -0.66
C GLY A 42 -5.99 10.43 -0.23
N SER A 43 -6.20 11.68 0.20
CA SER A 43 -5.12 12.56 0.64
C SER A 43 -4.38 12.00 1.85
N GLU A 44 -5.12 11.50 2.84
CA GLU A 44 -4.54 10.93 4.05
C GLU A 44 -3.81 9.60 3.74
N PHE A 45 -4.29 8.82 2.77
CA PHE A 45 -3.57 7.66 2.27
C PHE A 45 -2.21 8.03 1.67
N ILE A 46 -2.16 9.08 0.84
CA ILE A 46 -0.90 9.57 0.24
C ILE A 46 0.05 10.04 1.33
N ASP A 47 -0.41 10.88 2.25
CA ASP A 47 0.42 11.45 3.33
C ASP A 47 0.96 10.36 4.26
N LYS A 48 0.16 9.35 4.58
CA LYS A 48 0.54 8.30 5.53
C LYS A 48 1.41 7.21 4.91
N TYR A 49 1.14 6.83 3.65
CA TYR A 49 1.72 5.64 3.05
C TYR A 49 2.64 5.91 1.87
N CYS A 50 2.53 7.04 1.17
CA CYS A 50 3.19 7.24 -0.13
C CYS A 50 4.40 8.18 -0.10
N LEU A 51 4.73 8.77 1.05
CA LEU A 51 5.94 9.58 1.22
C LEU A 51 7.20 8.79 0.85
N GLY A 52 7.95 9.29 -0.12
CA GLY A 52 9.17 8.66 -0.63
C GLY A 52 8.95 7.48 -1.58
N LYS A 53 7.69 7.14 -1.92
CA LYS A 53 7.32 5.94 -2.69
C LYS A 53 6.63 6.32 -4.00
N PHE A 54 7.21 7.30 -4.70
CA PHE A 54 6.62 7.91 -5.90
C PHE A 54 6.48 6.94 -7.09
N THR A 55 7.19 5.81 -7.06
CA THR A 55 7.11 4.76 -8.08
C THR A 55 6.12 3.64 -7.72
N ASN A 56 5.52 3.67 -6.53
CA ASN A 56 4.55 2.67 -6.12
C ASN A 56 3.23 2.87 -6.89
N GLU A 57 2.80 1.84 -7.62
CA GLU A 57 1.63 1.91 -8.49
C GLU A 57 0.33 2.26 -7.76
N ASP A 58 0.16 1.79 -6.52
CA ASP A 58 -1.05 2.05 -5.75
C ASP A 58 -1.10 3.52 -5.27
N CYS A 59 0.05 4.10 -4.92
CA CYS A 59 0.18 5.53 -4.65
C CYS A 59 -0.18 6.38 -5.87
N ILE A 60 0.35 6.03 -7.05
CA ILE A 60 0.04 6.72 -8.32
C ILE A 60 -1.46 6.64 -8.64
N ARG A 61 -2.09 5.48 -8.43
CA ARG A 61 -3.52 5.29 -8.70
C ARG A 61 -4.40 6.14 -7.78
N VAL A 62 -4.09 6.19 -6.48
CA VAL A 62 -4.83 7.03 -5.51
C VAL A 62 -4.63 8.52 -5.83
N GLU A 63 -3.41 8.95 -6.13
CA GLU A 63 -3.15 10.34 -6.49
C GLU A 63 -3.93 10.76 -7.76
N LYS A 64 -3.96 9.89 -8.77
CA LYS A 64 -4.75 10.12 -9.98
C LYS A 64 -6.24 10.24 -9.69
N ALA A 65 -6.78 9.38 -8.81
CA ALA A 65 -8.18 9.43 -8.40
C ALA A 65 -8.53 10.75 -7.70
N ILE A 66 -7.67 11.21 -6.78
CA ILE A 66 -7.82 12.53 -6.13
C ILE A 66 -7.88 13.63 -7.19
N ARG A 67 -6.89 13.68 -8.10
CA ARG A 67 -6.79 14.70 -9.15
C ARG A 67 -8.01 14.71 -10.08
N MET A 68 -8.54 13.54 -10.41
CA MET A 68 -9.76 13.42 -11.22
C MET A 68 -10.99 13.91 -10.49
N ASN A 69 -11.12 13.62 -9.18
CA ASN A 69 -12.22 14.14 -8.38
C ASN A 69 -12.14 15.65 -8.18
N THR A 70 -10.94 16.24 -8.08
CA THR A 70 -10.80 17.69 -7.90
C THR A 70 -11.03 18.49 -9.18
N ARG A 71 -10.70 17.92 -10.35
CA ARG A 71 -10.74 18.65 -11.63
C ARG A 71 -12.10 18.62 -12.33
N GLY A 72 -13.10 17.94 -11.76
CA GLY A 72 -14.32 17.61 -12.49
C GLY A 72 -14.03 16.72 -13.71
N PRO A 73 -15.05 16.32 -14.49
CA PRO A 73 -14.81 15.53 -15.70
C PRO A 73 -13.89 16.33 -16.64
N MET A 74 -12.72 15.76 -16.90
CA MET A 74 -11.78 16.30 -17.88
C MET A 74 -12.53 16.44 -19.22
N PRO A 75 -12.54 17.62 -19.88
CA PRO A 75 -13.24 17.78 -21.15
C PRO A 75 -12.72 16.74 -22.13
N LYS A 76 -13.61 15.91 -22.68
CA LYS A 76 -13.20 14.95 -23.71
C LYS A 76 -12.80 15.73 -24.96
N GLY A 77 -11.51 15.71 -25.30
CA GLY A 77 -11.02 16.07 -26.64
C GLY A 77 -10.28 17.41 -26.76
N TRP A 78 -9.14 17.56 -26.09
CA TRP A 78 -8.06 18.46 -26.51
C TRP A 78 -6.82 17.62 -26.84
#